data_AF-A0A7S0B1I3-F1
#
_entry.id   AF-A0A7S0B1I3-F1
#
_cell.length_a   1.000
_cell.length_b   1.000
_cell.length_c   1.000
_cell.angle_alpha   90.00
_cell.angle_beta   90.00
_cell.angle_gamma   90.00
#
_symmetry.space_group_name_H-M   'P 1'
#
loop_
_entity.id
_entity.type
_entity.pdbx_description
1 polymer ?
#
loop_
_entity_poly.entity_id
_entity_poly.type
_entity_poly.pdbx_seq_one_letter_code
_entity_poly.pdbx_strand_id
1 'polypeptide(L)'
;HSTMTSWGREREVEAMRNMLQQYPSGIVACVSDSYDIFRACEEYWGTELKQLVEKRDGFLVVRPDSGELPKIVLDVLDRLAGKFGTTQTSTGHKLLPPCIRVIQGDGIDIDSLEMIL
;
A
#
# COMPACT_ATOMS: atom_id res chain seq x y z
N HIS A 1 8.81 2.44 -9.59
CA HIS A 1 9.80 3.51 -9.38
C HIS A 1 9.69 4.63 -10.42
N SER A 2 10.01 4.43 -11.71
CA SER A 2 10.11 5.53 -12.70
C SER A 2 8.91 6.49 -12.79
N THR A 3 7.67 5.98 -12.74
CA THR A 3 6.44 6.79 -12.80
C THR A 3 6.19 7.63 -11.55
N MET A 4 6.72 7.21 -10.40
CA MET A 4 6.67 7.97 -9.14
C MET A 4 7.81 8.98 -9.10
N THR A 5 9.03 8.55 -9.41
CA THR A 5 10.24 9.37 -9.26
C THR A 5 10.33 10.48 -10.30
N SER A 6 9.68 10.35 -11.46
CA SER A 6 9.68 11.40 -12.50
C SER A 6 9.02 12.71 -12.07
N TRP A 7 8.20 12.70 -11.02
CA TRP A 7 7.60 13.89 -10.43
C TRP A 7 8.53 14.60 -9.42
N GLY A 8 9.62 13.94 -9.00
CA GLY A 8 10.51 14.40 -7.95
C GLY A 8 9.97 14.12 -6.55
N ARG A 9 10.86 14.08 -5.55
CA ARG A 9 10.53 13.72 -4.16
C ARG A 9 9.48 14.64 -3.52
N GLU A 10 9.55 15.93 -3.82
CA GLU A 10 8.59 16.91 -3.29
C GLU A 10 7.17 16.68 -3.78
N ARG A 11 6.99 15.94 -4.88
CA ARG A 11 5.71 15.70 -5.53
C ARG A 11 5.28 14.23 -5.55
N GLU A 12 5.80 13.41 -4.63
CA GLU A 12 5.47 11.99 -4.57
C GLU A 12 3.96 11.78 -4.33
N VAL A 13 3.34 12.55 -3.43
CA VAL A 13 1.92 12.42 -3.14
C VAL A 13 1.03 12.83 -4.32
N GLU A 14 1.46 13.79 -5.13
CA GLU A 14 0.79 14.20 -6.36
C GLU A 14 0.92 13.11 -7.43
N ALA A 15 2.08 12.46 -7.54
CA ALA A 15 2.25 11.31 -8.44
C ALA A 15 1.31 10.15 -8.05
N MET A 16 1.22 9.86 -6.75
CA MET A 16 0.30 8.89 -6.18
C MET A 16 -1.17 9.25 -6.43
N ARG A 17 -1.55 10.52 -6.20
CA ARG A 17 -2.89 11.05 -6.48
C ARG A 17 -3.24 10.91 -7.95
N ASN A 18 -2.30 11.21 -8.84
CA ASN A 18 -2.46 11.07 -10.29
C ASN A 18 -2.79 9.63 -10.69
N MET A 19 -2.19 8.61 -10.05
CA MET A 19 -2.54 7.21 -10.31
C MET A 19 -4.01 6.92 -10.00
N LEU A 20 -4.54 7.42 -8.89
CA LEU A 20 -5.95 7.23 -8.54
C LEU A 20 -6.90 7.96 -9.50
N GLN A 21 -6.50 9.13 -9.99
CA GLN A 21 -7.31 9.95 -10.90
C GLN A 21 -7.31 9.42 -12.34
N GLN A 22 -6.15 8.97 -12.83
CA GLN A 22 -5.99 8.47 -14.19
C GLN A 22 -6.70 7.14 -14.41
N TYR A 23 -6.78 6.32 -13.37
CA TYR A 23 -7.47 5.04 -13.39
C TYR A 23 -8.59 5.09 -12.37
N PRO A 24 -9.77 5.68 -12.66
CA PRO A 24 -10.81 5.94 -11.66
C PRO A 24 -11.51 4.68 -11.13
N SER A 25 -11.43 3.55 -11.86
CA SER A 25 -12.01 2.26 -11.46
C SER A 25 -11.02 1.11 -11.59
N GLY A 26 -11.34 -0.04 -10.98
CA GLY A 26 -10.55 -1.28 -11.03
C GLY A 26 -9.49 -1.40 -9.93
N ILE A 27 -8.42 -2.15 -10.18
CA ILE A 27 -7.32 -2.34 -9.24
C ILE A 27 -6.17 -1.42 -9.64
N VAL A 28 -5.63 -0.65 -8.68
CA VAL A 28 -4.40 0.13 -8.88
C VAL A 28 -3.36 -0.36 -7.90
N ALA A 29 -2.30 -0.98 -8.41
CA ALA A 29 -1.12 -1.31 -7.61
C ALA A 29 -0.10 -0.18 -7.72
N CYS A 30 0.31 0.39 -6.59
CA CYS A 30 1.26 1.49 -6.55
C CYS A 30 2.47 1.14 -5.69
N VAL A 31 3.63 1.10 -6.34
CA VAL A 31 4.93 1.05 -5.66
C VAL A 31 5.07 2.29 -4.77
N SER A 32 5.22 2.07 -3.47
CA SER A 32 5.03 3.11 -2.45
C SER A 32 6.29 3.39 -1.64
N ASP A 33 7.43 2.82 -2.02
CA ASP A 33 8.72 2.94 -1.35
C ASP A 33 9.77 3.66 -2.22
N SER A 34 9.34 4.50 -3.16
CA SER A 34 10.28 5.28 -3.98
C SER A 34 11.15 6.22 -3.14
N TYR A 35 10.65 6.70 -2.00
CA TYR A 35 11.45 7.42 -1.02
C TYR A 35 11.27 6.92 0.42
N ASP A 36 10.04 6.68 0.88
CA ASP A 36 9.75 6.17 2.23
C ASP A 36 8.37 5.49 2.28
N ILE A 37 8.37 4.17 2.45
CA ILE A 37 7.16 3.35 2.50
C ILE A 37 6.26 3.63 3.71
N PHE A 38 6.85 3.97 4.85
CA PHE A 38 6.09 4.22 6.07
C PHE A 38 5.39 5.57 5.97
N ARG A 39 6.09 6.58 5.47
CA ARG A 39 5.49 7.88 5.16
C ARG A 39 4.37 7.75 4.14
N ALA A 40 4.60 6.98 3.08
CA ALA A 40 3.57 6.71 2.07
C ALA A 40 2.31 6.07 2.67
N CYS A 41 2.47 5.10 3.58
CA CYS A 41 1.33 4.47 4.26
C CYS A 41 0.62 5.43 5.21
N GLU A 42 1.36 6.21 6.00
CA GLU A 42 0.80 6.98 7.11
C GLU A 42 0.31 8.38 6.71
N GLU A 43 1.13 9.12 5.96
CA GLU A 43 0.86 10.52 5.59
C GLU A 43 0.11 10.61 4.26
N TYR A 44 0.45 9.78 3.27
CA TYR A 44 -0.16 9.86 1.94
C TYR A 44 -1.42 9.01 1.87
N TRP A 45 -1.29 7.70 1.69
CA TRP A 45 -2.45 6.81 1.54
C TRP A 45 -3.39 6.87 2.74
N GLY A 46 -2.83 6.83 3.94
CA GLY A 46 -3.60 6.80 5.19
C GLY A 46 -4.12 8.15 5.69
N THR A 47 -3.68 9.28 5.11
CA THR A 47 -4.16 10.61 5.54
C THR A 47 -4.59 11.47 4.34
N GLU A 48 -3.66 11.96 3.52
CA GLU A 48 -3.95 12.93 2.45
C GLU A 48 -4.83 12.36 1.32
N LEU A 49 -4.63 11.09 0.97
CA LEU A 49 -5.31 10.39 -0.11
C LEU A 49 -6.40 9.43 0.38
N LYS A 50 -6.58 9.30 1.71
CA LYS A 50 -7.46 8.30 2.32
C LYS A 50 -8.88 8.33 1.75
N GLN A 51 -9.48 9.53 1.66
CA GLN A 51 -10.83 9.67 1.12
C GLN A 51 -10.94 9.25 -0.35
N LEU A 52 -9.89 9.45 -1.15
CA LEU A 52 -9.87 9.01 -2.55
C LEU A 52 -9.77 7.49 -2.65
N VAL A 53 -9.00 6.85 -1.76
CA VAL A 53 -8.90 5.39 -1.67
C VAL A 53 -10.23 4.78 -1.24
N GLU A 54 -10.87 5.31 -0.20
CA GLU A 54 -12.13 4.79 0.34
C GLU A 54 -13.32 4.90 -0.62
N LYS A 55 -13.36 5.96 -1.45
CA LYS A 55 -14.48 6.23 -2.38
C LYS A 55 -14.30 5.62 -3.77
N ARG A 56 -13.20 4.91 -4.00
CA ARG A 56 -12.85 4.35 -5.30
C ARG A 56 -13.80 3.22 -5.72
N ASP A 57 -14.13 3.15 -7.02
CA ASP A 57 -14.76 1.97 -7.63
C ASP A 57 -13.70 0.88 -7.89
N GLY A 58 -13.37 0.12 -6.85
CA GLY A 58 -12.27 -0.83 -6.82
C GLY A 58 -11.37 -0.60 -5.61
N PHE A 59 -10.10 -0.99 -5.70
CA PHE A 59 -9.20 -0.88 -4.54
C PHE A 59 -7.76 -0.53 -4.92
N LEU A 60 -7.07 0.09 -3.97
CA LEU A 60 -5.64 0.34 -4.01
C LEU A 60 -4.88 -0.89 -3.49
N VAL A 61 -3.77 -1.22 -4.13
CA VAL A 61 -2.79 -2.19 -3.63
C VAL A 61 -1.48 -1.47 -3.36
N VAL A 62 -1.11 -1.37 -2.09
CA VAL A 62 0.17 -0.79 -1.67
C VAL A 62 1.27 -1.82 -1.91
N ARG A 63 2.33 -1.44 -2.63
CA ARG A 63 3.47 -2.32 -2.94
C ARG A 63 4.75 -1.76 -2.29
N PRO A 64 5.22 -2.33 -1.17
CA PRO A 64 6.65 -2.28 -0.83
C PRO A 64 7.48 -3.05 -1.86
N ASP A 65 8.66 -2.55 -2.19
CA ASP A 65 9.57 -3.12 -3.19
C ASP A 65 11.03 -3.12 -2.70
N SER A 66 11.22 -2.98 -1.38
CA SER A 66 12.48 -3.00 -0.65
C SER A 66 12.22 -3.26 0.83
N GLY A 67 13.24 -3.75 1.55
CA GLY A 67 13.19 -4.02 2.99
C GLY A 67 13.34 -5.50 3.34
N GLU A 68 13.39 -5.81 4.64
CA GLU A 68 13.62 -7.17 5.12
C GLU A 68 12.32 -7.95 5.31
N LEU A 69 12.23 -9.14 4.72
CA LEU A 69 11.13 -10.07 4.93
C LEU A 69 11.29 -10.86 6.23
N PRO A 70 10.18 -11.22 6.92
CA PRO A 70 8.79 -10.81 6.65
C PRO A 70 8.43 -9.44 7.24
N LYS A 71 9.38 -8.80 7.94
CA LYS A 71 9.15 -7.60 8.75
C LYS A 71 8.50 -6.45 7.98
N ILE A 72 8.97 -6.16 6.77
CA ILE A 72 8.42 -5.07 5.96
C ILE A 72 6.93 -5.24 5.67
N VAL A 73 6.47 -6.47 5.44
CA VAL A 73 5.06 -6.77 5.18
C VAL A 73 4.21 -6.50 6.42
N LEU A 74 4.67 -6.96 7.58
CA LEU A 74 4.00 -6.75 8.87
C LEU A 74 3.93 -5.25 9.21
N ASP A 75 5.04 -4.53 9.05
CA ASP A 75 5.15 -3.10 9.31
C ASP A 75 4.21 -2.27 8.43
N VAL A 76 4.06 -2.64 7.15
CA VAL A 76 3.11 -2.01 6.22
C VAL A 76 1.67 -2.31 6.63
N LEU A 77 1.35 -3.58 6.93
CA LEU A 77 0.02 -3.99 7.34
C LEU A 77 -0.44 -3.27 8.62
N ASP A 78 0.42 -3.17 9.63
CA ASP A 78 0.09 -2.51 10.89
C ASP A 78 -0.17 -1.01 10.73
N ARG A 79 0.60 -0.33 9.88
CA ARG A 79 0.40 1.11 9.59
C ARG A 79 -0.88 1.37 8.82
N LEU A 80 -1.14 0.57 7.79
CA LEU A 80 -2.40 0.65 7.05
C LEU A 80 -3.59 0.32 7.95
N ALA A 81 -3.48 -0.69 8.81
CA ALA A 81 -4.49 -1.02 9.82
C ALA A 81 -4.72 0.13 10.80
N GLY A 82 -3.67 0.81 11.24
CA GLY A 82 -3.77 2.00 12.10
C GLY A 82 -4.50 3.18 11.45
N LYS A 83 -4.37 3.33 10.12
CA LYS A 83 -5.00 4.44 9.38
C LYS A 83 -6.39 4.12 8.86
N PHE A 84 -6.63 2.92 8.36
CA PHE A 84 -7.88 2.50 7.73
C PHE A 84 -8.79 1.69 8.66
N GLY A 85 -8.26 1.23 9.80
CA GLY A 85 -8.95 0.26 10.66
C GLY A 85 -8.91 -1.14 10.07
N THR A 86 -9.49 -2.08 10.82
CA THR A 86 -9.62 -3.48 10.41
C THR A 86 -10.93 -4.06 10.90
N THR A 87 -11.45 -5.04 10.18
CA THR A 87 -12.46 -5.98 10.70
C THR A 87 -11.77 -7.26 11.16
N GLN A 88 -12.52 -8.17 11.78
CA GLN A 88 -12.06 -9.52 12.07
C GLN A 88 -12.78 -10.53 11.17
N THR A 89 -12.03 -11.53 10.70
CA THR A 89 -12.61 -12.69 10.00
C THR A 89 -13.29 -13.63 11.01
N SER A 90 -14.07 -14.59 10.51
CA SER A 90 -14.64 -15.67 11.35
C SER A 90 -13.58 -16.55 12.02
N THR A 91 -12.35 -16.55 11.50
CA THR A 91 -11.19 -17.27 12.05
C THR A 91 -10.36 -16.41 13.00
N GLY A 92 -10.77 -15.17 13.31
CA GLY A 92 -10.10 -14.29 14.27
C GLY A 92 -8.93 -13.48 13.72
N HIS A 93 -8.74 -13.42 12.40
CA HIS A 93 -7.66 -12.66 11.77
C HIS A 93 -8.09 -11.22 11.49
N LYS A 94 -7.15 -10.27 11.56
CA LYS A 94 -7.38 -8.88 11.14
C LYS A 94 -7.50 -8.82 9.62
N LEU A 95 -8.49 -8.07 9.14
CA LEU A 95 -8.73 -7.84 7.71
C LEU A 95 -8.83 -6.35 7.42
N LEU A 96 -8.01 -5.85 6.49
CA LEU A 96 -8.09 -4.48 5.98
C LEU A 96 -9.41 -4.26 5.22
N PRO A 97 -9.97 -3.03 5.24
CA PRO A 97 -11.20 -2.72 4.53
C PRO A 97 -11.06 -3.00 3.03
N PRO A 98 -12.15 -3.30 2.31
CA PRO A 98 -12.10 -3.73 0.90
C PRO A 98 -11.38 -2.79 -0.06
N CYS A 99 -11.30 -1.49 0.26
CA CYS A 99 -10.68 -0.46 -0.56
C CYS A 99 -9.13 -0.51 -0.60
N ILE A 100 -8.48 -1.29 0.27
CA ILE A 100 -7.01 -1.33 0.35
C ILE A 100 -6.44 -2.73 0.60
N ARG A 101 -5.38 -3.07 -0.13
CA ARG A 101 -4.64 -4.34 -0.03
C ARG A 101 -3.14 -4.09 -0.08
N VAL A 102 -2.34 -5.13 0.17
CA VAL A 102 -0.88 -5.11 0.06
C VAL A 102 -0.43 -6.20 -0.91
N ILE A 103 0.61 -5.93 -1.70
CA ILE A 103 1.33 -6.91 -2.50
C ILE A 103 2.82 -6.82 -2.19
N GLN A 104 3.43 -7.93 -1.74
CA GLN A 104 4.87 -8.06 -1.64
C GLN A 104 5.40 -8.65 -2.95
N GLY A 105 6.29 -7.93 -3.62
CA GLY A 105 6.90 -8.36 -4.88
C GLY A 105 8.43 -8.43 -4.85
N ASP A 106 9.06 -7.89 -3.81
CA ASP A 106 10.52 -7.92 -3.62
C ASP A 106 10.92 -9.11 -2.73
N GLY A 107 12.06 -9.73 -3.04
CA GLY A 107 12.61 -10.83 -2.26
C GLY A 107 11.76 -12.10 -2.18
N ILE A 108 10.81 -12.31 -3.10
CA ILE A 108 9.92 -13.48 -3.08
C ILE A 108 10.56 -14.68 -3.80
N ASP A 109 10.84 -15.71 -3.02
CA ASP A 109 11.08 -17.10 -3.41
C ASP A 109 10.23 -18.07 -2.57
N ILE A 110 10.46 -19.39 -2.71
CA ILE A 110 9.66 -20.41 -2.02
C ILE A 110 9.84 -20.38 -0.50
N ASP A 111 11.05 -20.06 -0.01
CA ASP A 111 11.39 -20.06 1.40
C ASP A 111 10.83 -18.79 2.08
N SER A 112 10.93 -17.65 1.40
CA SER A 112 10.36 -16.38 1.86
C SER A 112 8.84 -16.42 1.95
N LEU A 113 8.18 -17.18 1.08
CA LEU A 113 6.73 -17.32 1.11
C LEU A 113 6.27 -18.01 2.39
N GLU A 114 7.00 -19.03 2.85
CA GLU A 114 6.73 -19.73 4.12
C GLU A 114 6.91 -18.80 5.33
N MET A 115 7.82 -17.81 5.26
CA MET A 115 8.00 -16.84 6.34
C MET A 115 6.90 -15.78 6.42
N ILE A 116 6.18 -15.53 5.33
CA ILE A 116 5.17 -14.45 5.24
C ILE A 116 3.75 -14.96 5.56
N LEU A 117 3.45 -16.21 5.24
CA LEU A 117 2.12 -16.83 5.39
C LEU A 117 1.88 -17.38 6.80
#